data_AF-X1V001-F1
#
_entry.id   AF-X1V001-F1
#
_cell.length_a   1.000
_cell.length_b   1.000
_cell.length_c   1.000
_cell.angle_alpha   90.00
_cell.angle_beta   90.00
_cell.angle_gamma   90.00
#
_symmetry.space_group_name_H-M   'P 1'
#
loop_
_entity.id
_entity.type
_entity.pdbx_description
1 polymer ?
#
loop_
_entity_poly.entity_id
_entity_poly.type
_entity_poly.pdbx_seq_one_letter_code
_entity_poly.pdbx_strand_id
1 'polypeptide(L)'
;LLTMKSYNTKQSCKELSEIFKSTCNDYNFLTMQNGIGNEETISSFFGEENSFSGALTISVSLIAPGRVRQNTIKGSIGLASLIVKNKTKKMVVKLKEIFENAEFKTVVFKNYRELKWSKLLLNISVNK
;
A
#
# COMPACT_ATOMS: atom_id res chain seq x y z
N LEU A 1 7.33 -3.42 0.09
CA LEU A 1 6.33 -2.63 -0.67
C LEU A 1 5.75 -3.52 -1.76
N LEU A 2 4.42 -3.61 -1.88
CA LEU A 2 3.73 -4.45 -2.86
C LEU A 2 2.99 -3.59 -3.88
N THR A 3 3.40 -3.67 -5.14
CA THR A 3 2.93 -2.83 -6.26
C THR A 3 2.54 -3.64 -7.50
N MET A 4 2.63 -4.96 -7.44
CA MET A 4 2.17 -5.88 -8.50
C MET A 4 0.64 -5.83 -8.66
N LYS A 5 0.12 -6.45 -9.72
CA LYS A 5 -1.34 -6.57 -9.90
C LYS A 5 -1.96 -7.48 -8.83
N SER A 6 -3.18 -7.19 -8.42
CA SER A 6 -3.86 -7.84 -7.29
C SER A 6 -4.03 -9.35 -7.46
N TYR A 7 -4.17 -9.85 -8.69
CA TYR A 7 -4.28 -11.29 -8.94
C TYR A 7 -2.97 -12.06 -8.67
N ASN A 8 -1.83 -11.38 -8.55
CA ASN A 8 -0.57 -12.00 -8.14
C ASN A 8 -0.37 -11.98 -6.62
N THR A 9 -1.19 -11.27 -5.84
CA THR A 9 -0.95 -11.04 -4.41
C THR A 9 -0.77 -12.34 -3.62
N LYS A 10 -1.67 -13.32 -3.80
CA LYS A 10 -1.61 -14.59 -3.06
C LYS A 10 -0.32 -15.38 -3.35
N GLN A 11 0.04 -15.51 -4.62
CA GLN A 11 1.24 -16.24 -5.03
C GLN A 11 2.50 -15.55 -4.51
N SER A 12 2.61 -14.23 -4.66
CA SER A 12 3.73 -13.47 -4.14
C SER A 12 3.84 -13.54 -2.61
N CYS A 13 2.72 -13.52 -1.88
CA CYS A 13 2.75 -13.69 -0.42
C CYS A 13 3.26 -15.07 -0.01
N LYS A 14 2.90 -16.13 -0.75
CA LYS A 14 3.42 -17.48 -0.51
C LYS A 14 4.94 -17.52 -0.68
N GLU A 15 5.46 -17.07 -1.82
CA GLU A 15 6.89 -17.04 -2.12
C GLU A 15 7.67 -16.20 -1.08
N LEU A 16 7.17 -15.01 -0.75
CA LEU A 16 7.78 -14.16 0.26
C LEU A 16 7.79 -14.84 1.64
N SER A 17 6.70 -15.52 2.03
CA SER A 17 6.66 -16.21 3.33
C SER A 17 7.71 -17.31 3.48
N GLU A 18 8.08 -17.98 2.39
CA GLU A 18 9.15 -18.99 2.39
C GLU A 18 10.53 -18.33 2.56
N ILE A 19 10.75 -17.19 1.90
CA ILE A 19 11.99 -16.42 2.02
C ILE A 19 12.13 -15.84 3.44
N PHE A 20 11.12 -15.13 3.94
CA PHE A 20 11.21 -14.43 5.24
C PHE A 20 11.39 -15.38 6.41
N LYS A 21 10.76 -16.57 6.40
CA LYS A 21 10.97 -17.60 7.43
C LYS A 21 12.44 -17.98 7.64
N SER A 22 13.26 -17.90 6.60
CA SER A 22 14.67 -18.31 6.64
C SER A 22 15.65 -17.15 6.87
N THR A 23 15.22 -15.89 6.72
CA THR A 23 16.17 -14.75 6.63
C THR A 23 15.87 -13.57 7.53
N CYS A 24 14.62 -13.32 7.95
CA CYS A 24 14.31 -12.15 8.77
C CYS A 24 12.98 -12.29 9.52
N ASN A 25 12.96 -11.87 10.79
CA ASN A 25 11.76 -11.83 11.62
C ASN A 25 11.17 -10.43 11.82
N ASP A 26 11.82 -9.37 11.34
CA ASP A 26 11.33 -7.99 11.44
C ASP A 26 11.07 -7.40 10.05
N TYR A 27 9.80 -7.40 9.65
CA TYR A 27 9.36 -6.93 8.35
C TYR A 27 7.97 -6.31 8.43
N ASN A 28 7.70 -5.40 7.49
CA ASN A 28 6.41 -4.74 7.35
C ASN A 28 6.03 -4.66 5.86
N PHE A 29 4.79 -4.98 5.55
CA PHE A 29 4.23 -5.01 4.21
C PHE A 29 3.29 -3.83 4.02
N LEU A 30 3.65 -2.93 3.10
CA LEU A 30 2.78 -1.89 2.59
C LEU A 30 2.27 -2.29 1.21
N THR A 31 0.95 -2.40 1.03
CA THR A 31 0.33 -2.57 -0.29
C THR A 31 -0.09 -1.23 -0.88
N MET A 32 0.31 -0.94 -2.12
CA MET A 32 -0.12 0.24 -2.88
C MET A 32 -1.10 -0.14 -4.00
N GLN A 33 -1.59 -1.38 -3.97
CA GLN A 33 -2.38 -1.96 -5.05
C GLN A 33 -3.81 -1.40 -5.03
N ASN A 34 -4.36 -1.15 -6.21
CA ASN A 34 -5.77 -0.80 -6.37
C ASN A 34 -6.69 -1.99 -6.01
N GLY A 35 -7.93 -1.68 -5.67
CA GLY A 35 -8.96 -2.67 -5.31
C GLY A 35 -9.07 -2.92 -3.81
N ILE A 36 -9.85 -3.93 -3.44
CA ILE A 36 -10.16 -4.36 -2.07
C ILE A 36 -9.77 -5.83 -1.93
N GLY A 37 -9.33 -6.27 -0.75
CA GLY A 37 -9.02 -7.67 -0.46
C GLY A 37 -7.53 -8.01 -0.41
N ASN A 38 -6.66 -7.11 -0.88
CA ASN A 38 -5.21 -7.35 -0.86
C ASN A 38 -4.69 -7.35 0.58
N GLU A 39 -5.17 -6.42 1.39
CA GLU A 39 -4.84 -6.27 2.81
C GLU A 39 -5.12 -7.56 3.59
N GLU A 40 -6.31 -8.13 3.42
CA GLU A 40 -6.74 -9.38 4.05
C GLU A 40 -5.90 -10.56 3.58
N THR A 41 -5.57 -10.59 2.29
CA THR A 41 -4.69 -11.63 1.75
C THR A 41 -3.31 -11.52 2.40
N ILE A 42 -2.69 -10.34 2.42
CA ILE A 42 -1.36 -10.12 2.99
C ILE A 42 -1.34 -10.44 4.49
N SER A 43 -2.34 -9.96 5.24
CA SER A 43 -2.38 -10.19 6.69
C SER A 43 -2.58 -11.66 7.05
N SER A 44 -3.24 -12.46 6.20
CA SER A 44 -3.36 -13.90 6.40
C SER A 44 -2.01 -14.65 6.36
N PHE A 45 -1.00 -14.09 5.68
CA PHE A 45 0.36 -14.67 5.63
C PHE A 45 1.32 -14.07 6.67
N PHE A 46 1.19 -12.78 6.97
CA PHE A 46 2.22 -12.02 7.70
C PHE A 46 1.72 -11.34 8.99
N GLY A 47 0.43 -11.46 9.29
CA GLY A 47 -0.22 -10.83 10.44
C GLY A 47 -0.61 -9.38 10.20
N GLU A 48 -1.69 -8.96 10.85
CA GLU A 48 -2.23 -7.59 10.73
C GLU A 48 -1.27 -6.52 11.30
N GLU A 49 -0.44 -6.89 12.29
CA GLU A 49 0.54 -5.97 12.89
C GLU A 49 1.67 -5.56 11.95
N ASN A 50 1.94 -6.40 10.95
CA ASN A 50 2.99 -6.17 9.96
C ASN A 50 2.39 -5.72 8.62
N SER A 51 1.09 -5.49 8.54
CA SER A 51 0.38 -5.21 7.29
C SER A 51 -0.22 -3.81 7.29
N PHE A 52 0.05 -3.06 6.22
CA PHE A 52 -0.32 -1.67 6.05
C PHE A 52 -0.92 -1.45 4.66
N SER A 53 -1.94 -0.62 4.61
CA SER A 53 -2.63 -0.25 3.40
C SER A 53 -2.17 1.12 2.92
N GLY A 54 -1.96 1.22 1.62
CA GLY A 54 -1.68 2.45 0.92
C GLY A 54 -2.58 2.62 -0.30
N ALA A 55 -2.80 3.88 -0.67
CA ALA A 55 -3.41 4.24 -1.94
C ALA A 55 -2.77 5.51 -2.51
N LEU A 56 -2.56 5.53 -3.82
CA LEU A 56 -2.04 6.69 -4.55
C LEU A 56 -3.14 7.31 -5.39
N THR A 57 -3.26 8.64 -5.35
CA THR A 57 -4.10 9.40 -6.30
C THR A 57 -3.29 10.08 -7.40
N ILE A 58 -1.97 9.89 -7.41
CA ILE A 58 -1.08 10.34 -8.48
C ILE A 58 -1.19 9.39 -9.67
N SER A 59 -1.44 9.94 -10.86
CA SER A 59 -1.49 9.19 -12.10
C SER A 59 -0.11 9.09 -12.74
N VAL A 60 0.30 7.87 -13.09
CA VAL A 60 1.56 7.58 -13.78
C VAL A 60 1.35 6.61 -14.93
N SER A 61 2.20 6.67 -15.94
CA SER A 61 2.21 5.75 -17.09
C SER A 61 3.63 5.27 -17.37
N LEU A 62 3.77 3.98 -17.65
CA LEU A 62 5.00 3.44 -18.22
C LEU A 62 4.98 3.69 -19.74
N ILE A 63 5.86 4.57 -20.21
CA ILE A 63 5.93 4.95 -21.63
C ILE A 63 6.77 3.94 -22.42
N ALA A 64 7.83 3.42 -21.81
CA ALA A 64 8.71 2.39 -22.33
C ALA A 64 9.39 1.68 -21.14
N PRO A 65 10.07 0.52 -21.33
CA PRO A 65 10.86 -0.09 -20.28
C PRO A 65 11.82 0.91 -19.63
N GLY A 66 11.75 1.04 -18.29
CA GLY A 66 12.55 2.00 -17.53
C GLY A 66 12.13 3.48 -17.63
N ARG A 67 11.08 3.83 -18.40
CA ARG A 67 10.63 5.21 -18.58
C ARG A 67 9.21 5.42 -18.07
N VAL A 68 9.08 6.10 -16.94
CA VAL A 68 7.79 6.44 -16.31
C VAL A 68 7.48 7.92 -16.52
N ARG A 69 6.23 8.24 -16.88
CA ARG A 69 5.70 9.60 -16.93
C ARG A 69 4.70 9.77 -15.80
N GLN A 70 4.87 10.83 -15.00
CA GLN A 70 3.83 11.30 -14.10
C GLN A 70 2.85 12.18 -14.87
N ASN A 71 1.57 11.81 -14.89
CA ASN A 71 0.53 12.51 -15.64
C ASN A 71 -0.11 13.63 -14.84
N THR A 72 -0.14 13.52 -13.51
CA THR A 72 -0.74 14.52 -12.62
C THR A 72 0.29 15.07 -11.65
N ILE A 73 0.38 16.40 -11.57
CA ILE A 73 1.18 17.08 -10.53
C ILE A 73 0.47 16.95 -9.18
N LYS A 74 -0.86 17.07 -9.18
CA LYS A 74 -1.69 16.89 -7.98
C LYS A 74 -1.87 15.41 -7.66
N GLY A 75 -1.98 15.13 -6.36
CA GLY A 75 -2.25 13.81 -5.81
C GLY A 75 -1.69 13.69 -4.40
N SER A 76 -1.93 12.55 -3.77
CA SER A 76 -1.42 12.22 -2.45
C SER A 76 -1.27 10.73 -2.26
N ILE A 77 -0.49 10.36 -1.25
CA ILE A 77 -0.43 9.01 -0.70
C ILE A 77 -1.35 8.97 0.52
N GLY A 78 -2.33 8.06 0.51
CA GLY A 78 -3.08 7.69 1.70
C GLY A 78 -2.43 6.48 2.36
N LEU A 79 -2.33 6.48 3.69
CA LEU A 79 -1.77 5.39 4.50
C LEU A 79 -2.70 5.00 5.64
N ALA A 80 -2.77 3.72 5.95
CA ALA A 80 -3.45 3.21 7.14
C ALA A 80 -2.82 1.89 7.61
N SER A 81 -2.83 1.66 8.92
CA SER A 81 -2.60 0.32 9.47
C SER A 81 -3.89 -0.50 9.45
N LEU A 82 -3.78 -1.83 9.38
CA LEU A 82 -4.96 -2.70 9.49
C LEU A 82 -5.55 -2.72 10.90
N ILE A 83 -4.69 -2.59 11.92
CA ILE A 83 -5.09 -2.51 13.33
C ILE A 83 -4.42 -1.33 14.03
N VAL A 84 -5.05 -0.87 15.12
CA VAL A 84 -4.58 0.29 15.88
C VAL A 84 -3.90 -0.17 17.17
N LYS A 85 -2.57 -0.29 17.14
CA LYS A 85 -1.71 -0.58 18.29
C LYS A 85 -0.54 0.40 18.34
N ASN A 86 0.19 0.46 19.45
CA ASN A 86 1.35 1.38 19.57
C ASN A 86 2.42 1.11 18.49
N LYS A 87 2.71 -0.16 18.19
CA LYS A 87 3.66 -0.55 17.12
C LYS A 87 3.19 -0.04 15.75
N THR A 88 1.94 -0.31 15.38
CA THR A 88 1.40 0.06 14.05
C THR A 88 1.26 1.57 13.91
N LYS A 89 0.86 2.29 14.96
CA LYS A 89 0.86 3.77 14.97
C LYS A 89 2.24 4.36 14.70
N LYS A 90 3.27 3.88 15.41
CA LYS A 90 4.66 4.31 15.19
C LYS A 90 5.11 4.04 13.75
N MET A 91 4.76 2.87 13.21
CA MET A 91 5.12 2.54 11.83
C MET A 91 4.39 3.42 10.81
N VAL A 92 3.11 3.74 10.99
CA VAL A 92 2.39 4.65 10.09
C VAL A 92 2.98 6.06 10.12
N VAL A 93 3.40 6.56 11.28
CA VAL A 93 4.12 7.84 11.40
C VAL A 93 5.45 7.78 10.64
N LYS A 94 6.23 6.72 10.83
CA LYS A 94 7.49 6.51 10.11
C LYS A 94 7.28 6.45 8.58
N LEU A 95 6.26 5.73 8.12
CA LEU A 95 5.92 5.66 6.69
C LEU A 95 5.52 7.03 6.15
N LYS A 96 4.74 7.81 6.92
CA LYS A 96 4.37 9.17 6.56
C LYS A 96 5.62 10.04 6.37
N GLU A 97 6.53 10.05 7.33
CA GLU A 97 7.79 10.80 7.26
C GLU A 97 8.63 10.39 6.04
N ILE A 98 8.74 9.08 5.76
CA ILE A 98 9.47 8.58 4.57
C ILE A 98 8.90 9.17 3.28
N PHE A 99 7.58 9.18 3.12
CA PHE A 99 6.95 9.71 1.90
C PHE A 99 6.98 11.23 1.83
N GLU A 100 6.81 11.94 2.95
CA GLU A 100 6.90 13.41 2.99
C GLU A 100 8.33 13.90 2.71
N ASN A 101 9.36 13.19 3.20
CA ASN A 101 10.76 13.46 2.85
C ASN A 101 11.07 13.20 1.36
N ALA A 102 10.28 12.35 0.72
CA ALA A 102 10.30 12.15 -0.73
C ALA A 102 9.34 13.09 -1.49
N GLU A 103 8.91 14.18 -0.84
CA GLU A 103 8.06 15.25 -1.38
C GLU A 103 6.64 14.81 -1.78
N PHE A 104 6.19 13.64 -1.32
CA PHE A 104 4.80 13.22 -1.50
C PHE A 104 3.90 13.80 -0.40
N LYS A 105 2.86 14.51 -0.82
CA LYS A 105 1.74 14.82 0.07
C LYS A 105 1.16 13.53 0.63
N THR A 106 1.19 13.37 1.96
CA THR A 106 0.80 12.12 2.62
C THR A 106 -0.30 12.35 3.64
N VAL A 107 -1.34 11.53 3.60
CA VAL A 107 -2.51 11.58 4.49
C VAL A 107 -2.64 10.25 5.21
N VAL A 108 -2.78 10.30 6.54
CA VAL A 108 -2.99 9.11 7.36
C VAL A 108 -4.46 8.97 7.67
N PHE A 109 -5.01 7.79 7.40
CA PHE A 109 -6.38 7.41 7.68
C PHE A 109 -6.44 6.59 8.96
N LYS A 110 -7.54 6.74 9.70
CA LYS A 110 -7.78 5.95 10.92
C LYS A 110 -8.12 4.49 10.61
N ASN A 111 -8.74 4.25 9.45
CA ASN A 111 -9.21 2.94 9.02
C ASN A 111 -8.77 2.68 7.57
N TYR A 112 -8.14 1.53 7.33
CA TYR A 112 -7.73 1.14 5.99
C TYR A 112 -8.92 0.94 5.03
N ARG A 113 -10.07 0.52 5.54
CA ARG A 113 -11.27 0.35 4.72
C ARG A 113 -11.78 1.69 4.20
N GLU A 114 -11.77 2.73 5.04
CA GLU A 114 -12.11 4.09 4.62
C GLU A 114 -11.23 4.52 3.45
N LEU A 115 -9.90 4.36 3.60
CA LEU A 115 -8.93 4.63 2.53
C LEU A 115 -9.26 3.89 1.23
N LYS A 116 -9.50 2.57 1.28
CA LYS A 116 -9.73 1.76 0.07
C LYS A 116 -11.07 2.03 -0.58
N TRP A 117 -12.14 2.17 0.20
CA TRP A 117 -13.46 2.50 -0.33
C TRP A 117 -13.49 3.91 -0.94
N SER A 118 -12.88 4.92 -0.29
CA SER A 118 -12.73 6.25 -0.89
C SER A 118 -11.99 6.19 -2.22
N LYS A 119 -10.90 5.41 -2.32
CA LYS A 119 -10.17 5.26 -3.58
C LYS A 119 -10.97 4.51 -4.64
N LEU A 120 -11.73 3.48 -4.26
CA LEU A 120 -12.55 2.71 -5.18
C LEU A 120 -13.66 3.57 -5.79
N LEU A 121 -14.37 4.35 -4.97
CA LEU A 121 -15.41 5.27 -5.43
C LEU A 121 -14.86 6.30 -6.43
N LEU A 122 -13.65 6.83 -6.17
CA LEU A 122 -12.97 7.71 -7.12
C LEU A 122 -12.69 6.99 -8.46
N ASN A 123 -12.23 5.74 -8.43
CA ASN A 123 -11.97 4.98 -9.66
C ASN A 123 -13.24 4.73 -10.47
N ILE A 124 -14.35 4.36 -9.81
CA ILE A 124 -15.64 4.15 -10.48
C ILE A 124 -16.14 5.46 -11.12
N SER A 125 -15.92 6.60 -10.47
CA SER A 125 -16.38 7.90 -10.98
C SER A 125 -15.59 8.37 -12.22
N VAL A 126 -14.34 7.93 -12.37
CA VAL A 126 -13.44 8.35 -13.45
C VAL A 126 -13.38 7.34 -14.60
N ASN A 127 -13.53 6.05 -14.31
CA ASN A 127 -13.63 4.99 -15.31
C ASN A 127 -15.08 4.90 -15.81
N LYS A 128 -15.46 5.77 -16.75
CA LYS A 128 -16.65 5.57 -17.59
C LYS A 128 -16.32 4.70 -18.78
#